data_AF-A0A7V2LB36-F1
#
_entry.id   AF-A0A7V2LB36-F1
#
_cell.length_a   1.000
_cell.length_b   1.000
_cell.length_c   1.000
_cell.angle_alpha   90.00
_cell.angle_beta   90.00
_cell.angle_gamma   90.00
#
_symmetry.space_group_name_H-M   'P 1'
#
loop_
_entity.id
_entity.type
_entity.pdbx_description
1 polymer ?
#
loop_
_entity_poly.entity_id
_entity_poly.type
_entity_poly.pdbx_seq_one_letter_code
_entity_poly.pdbx_strand_id
1 'polypeptide(L)'
;MENALLFPPMAFLIYLALVGILYALGRYLAGPSHATALKKSTYSSGEAPPAHAAAPGYRPFFVIALFFAILHLGVLVLGTGGFTPVTVIYLAGLLLALSALILG
;
A
#
# COMPACT_ATOMS: atom_id res chain seq x y z
N MET A 1 27.41 8.94 14.59
CA MET A 1 26.91 8.61 13.23
C MET A 1 26.18 7.26 13.19
N GLU A 2 26.45 6.33 14.10
CA GLU A 2 25.86 4.98 14.12
C GLU A 2 24.34 4.93 14.32
N ASN A 3 23.72 5.97 14.90
CA ASN A 3 22.26 5.99 15.19
C ASN A 3 21.43 6.77 14.16
N ALA A 4 22.05 7.33 13.11
CA ALA A 4 21.34 8.15 12.13
C ALA A 4 20.29 7.36 11.33
N LEU A 5 20.55 6.06 11.09
CA LEU A 5 19.61 5.13 10.46
C LEU A 5 18.47 4.68 11.40
N LEU A 6 18.67 4.79 12.71
CA LEU A 6 17.68 4.40 13.72
C LEU A 6 16.72 5.56 14.07
N PHE A 7 17.03 6.78 13.64
CA PHE A 7 16.14 7.93 13.78
C PHE A 7 15.19 8.01 12.57
N PRO A 8 13.87 7.75 12.72
CA PRO A 8 12.98 7.57 11.58
C PRO A 8 12.94 8.73 10.57
N PRO A 9 12.94 10.02 11.00
CA PRO A 9 12.98 11.14 10.05
C PRO A 9 14.28 11.17 9.21
N MET A 10 15.42 10.82 9.80
CA MET A 10 16.69 10.81 9.07
C MET A 10 16.77 9.61 8.14
N ALA A 11 16.33 8.43 8.57
CA ALA A 11 16.20 7.26 7.71
C ALA A 11 15.34 7.57 6.47
N PHE A 12 14.19 8.22 6.67
CA PHE A 12 13.32 8.66 5.58
C PHE A 12 14.05 9.55 4.57
N LEU A 13 14.77 10.58 5.03
CA LEU A 13 15.52 11.48 4.15
C LEU A 13 16.63 10.77 3.37
N ILE A 14 17.34 9.84 4.02
CA ILE A 14 18.39 9.04 3.38
C ILE A 14 17.80 8.17 2.28
N TYR A 15 16.71 7.45 2.58
CA TYR A 15 16.04 6.60 1.57
C TYR A 15 15.42 7.41 0.44
N LEU A 16 14.86 8.58 0.73
CA LEU A 16 14.34 9.49 -0.28
C LEU A 16 15.45 9.97 -1.23
N ALA A 17 16.60 10.35 -0.66
CA ALA A 17 17.77 10.73 -1.46
C ALA A 17 18.27 9.57 -2.33
N LEU A 18 18.35 8.36 -1.76
CA LEU A 18 18.73 7.15 -2.49
C LEU A 18 17.78 6.87 -3.67
N VAL A 19 16.47 6.88 -3.44
CA VAL A 19 15.47 6.68 -4.50
C VAL A 19 15.59 7.77 -5.57
N GLY A 20 15.84 9.02 -5.18
CA GLY A 20 16.09 10.11 -6.11
C GLY A 20 17.33 9.88 -6.99
N ILE A 21 18.43 9.39 -6.41
CA ILE A 21 19.64 9.03 -7.15
C ILE A 21 19.36 7.88 -8.12
N LEU A 22 18.67 6.83 -7.68
CA LEU A 22 18.32 5.69 -8.53
C LEU A 22 17.40 6.11 -9.68
N TYR A 23 16.42 6.98 -9.42
CA TYR A 23 15.56 7.56 -10.45
C TYR A 23 16.37 8.36 -11.47
N ALA A 24 17.25 9.26 -11.00
CA ALA A 24 18.09 10.07 -11.88
C ALA A 24 19.03 9.22 -12.72
N LEU A 25 19.64 8.20 -12.12
CA LEU A 25 20.51 7.25 -12.82
C LEU A 25 19.72 6.45 -13.87
N GLY A 26 18.55 5.92 -13.50
CA GLY A 26 17.67 5.22 -14.45
C GLY A 26 17.23 6.10 -15.61
N ARG A 27 16.97 7.39 -15.35
CA ARG A 27 16.66 8.37 -16.39
C ARG A 27 17.86 8.72 -17.26
N TYR A 28 19.06 8.80 -16.69
CA TYR A 28 20.30 9.05 -17.43
C TYR A 28 20.67 7.88 -18.34
N LEU A 29 20.46 6.65 -17.86
CA LEU A 29 20.70 5.42 -18.63
C LEU A 29 19.60 5.13 -19.66
N ALA A 30 18.44 5.79 -19.56
CA ALA A 30 17.34 5.61 -20.52
C ALA A 30 17.74 6.16 -21.90
N GLY A 31 17.50 5.36 -22.94
CA GLY A 31 17.70 5.78 -24.32
C GLY A 31 16.79 6.95 -24.74
N PRO A 32 17.07 7.58 -25.90
CA PRO A 32 16.28 8.71 -26.38
C PRO A 32 14.79 8.36 -26.51
N SER A 33 13.94 9.21 -25.94
CA SER A 33 12.49 9.03 -25.98
C SER A 33 11.89 9.83 -27.13
N HIS A 34 11.30 9.13 -28.10
CA HIS A 34 10.43 9.73 -29.10
C HIS A 34 8.99 9.66 -28.63
N ALA A 35 8.49 10.75 -28.03
CA ALA A 35 7.13 10.83 -27.55
C ALA A 35 6.13 10.82 -28.72
N THR A 36 5.22 9.86 -28.72
CA THR A 36 4.08 9.80 -29.65
C THR A 36 2.79 9.64 -28.84
N ALA A 37 1.64 10.03 -29.41
CA ALA A 37 0.35 9.87 -28.74
C ALA A 37 0.09 8.39 -28.37
N LEU A 38 0.44 7.46 -29.27
CA LEU A 38 0.31 6.02 -29.08
C LEU A 38 1.19 5.46 -27.95
N LYS A 39 2.40 6.01 -27.72
CA LYS A 39 3.25 5.60 -26.59
C LYS A 39 2.74 6.09 -25.23
N LYS A 40 1.81 7.05 -25.24
CA LYS A 40 1.19 7.63 -24.03
C LYS A 40 -0.21 7.07 -23.78
N SER A 41 -0.82 6.37 -24.73
CA SER A 41 -2.13 5.75 -24.54
C SER A 41 -2.03 4.47 -23.71
N THR A 42 -3.10 4.14 -22.99
CA THR A 42 -3.24 2.86 -22.28
C THR A 42 -3.07 1.70 -23.24
N TYR A 43 -2.28 0.70 -22.85
CA TYR A 43 -2.16 -0.52 -23.63
C TYR A 43 -3.46 -1.33 -23.57
N SER A 44 -4.08 -1.51 -24.73
CA SER A 44 -5.39 -2.17 -24.93
C SER A 44 -5.30 -3.29 -25.98
N SER A 45 -4.12 -3.91 -26.13
CA SER A 45 -3.87 -4.97 -27.13
C SER A 45 -4.21 -4.57 -28.58
N GLY A 46 -4.12 -3.28 -28.91
CA GLY A 46 -4.42 -2.73 -30.24
C GLY A 46 -5.83 -2.15 -30.39
N GLU A 47 -6.70 -2.30 -29.39
CA GLU A 47 -8.07 -1.77 -29.41
C GLU A 47 -8.14 -0.30 -28.96
N ALA A 48 -9.30 0.34 -29.16
CA ALA A 48 -9.55 1.65 -28.57
C ALA A 48 -9.50 1.54 -27.02
N PRO A 49 -8.74 2.42 -26.33
CA PRO A 49 -8.71 2.41 -24.87
C PRO A 49 -10.11 2.60 -24.28
N PRO A 50 -10.47 1.90 -23.20
CA PRO A 50 -11.77 2.10 -22.56
C PRO A 50 -11.88 3.55 -22.07
N ALA A 51 -13.00 4.20 -22.41
CA ALA A 51 -13.25 5.61 -22.06
C ALA A 51 -13.43 5.82 -20.55
N HIS A 52 -13.69 4.75 -19.80
CA HIS A 52 -13.95 4.76 -18.37
C HIS A 52 -13.09 3.71 -17.68
N ALA A 53 -12.66 4.00 -16.46
CA ALA A 53 -11.91 3.04 -15.65
C ALA A 53 -12.79 1.79 -15.41
N ALA A 54 -12.44 0.69 -16.06
CA ALA A 54 -13.06 -0.59 -15.82
C ALA A 54 -12.41 -1.19 -14.55
N ALA A 55 -13.09 -1.05 -13.40
CA ALA A 55 -12.80 -1.83 -12.20
C ALA A 55 -13.92 -2.85 -11.91
N PRO A 56 -14.30 -3.73 -12.86
CA PRO A 56 -15.28 -4.77 -12.60
C PRO A 56 -14.72 -5.70 -11.51
N GLY A 57 -15.45 -5.83 -10.40
CA GLY A 57 -15.04 -6.70 -9.29
C GLY A 57 -14.27 -6.04 -8.14
N TYR A 58 -14.33 -4.71 -7.97
CA TYR A 58 -13.73 -4.05 -6.80
C TYR A 58 -14.41 -4.43 -5.47
N ARG A 59 -15.69 -4.85 -5.49
CA ARG A 59 -16.46 -5.22 -4.28
C ARG A 59 -15.80 -6.37 -3.47
N PRO A 60 -15.44 -7.52 -4.07
CA PRO A 60 -14.66 -8.55 -3.37
C PRO A 60 -13.32 -8.03 -2.80
N PHE A 61 -12.60 -7.21 -3.57
CA PHE A 61 -11.34 -6.62 -3.10
C PHE A 61 -11.54 -5.72 -1.87
N PHE A 62 -12.63 -4.94 -1.83
CA PHE A 62 -12.95 -4.07 -0.71
C PHE A 62 -13.11 -4.85 0.61
N VAL A 63 -13.80 -6.00 0.59
CA VAL A 63 -13.98 -6.86 1.77
C VAL A 63 -12.62 -7.37 2.27
N ILE A 64 -11.76 -7.82 1.36
CA ILE A 64 -10.41 -8.30 1.69
C ILE A 64 -9.55 -7.16 2.26
N ALA A 65 -9.61 -5.97 1.68
CA ALA A 65 -8.86 -4.81 2.14
C ALA A 65 -9.31 -4.37 3.54
N LEU A 66 -10.62 -4.34 3.80
CA LEU A 66 -11.17 -4.01 5.12
C LEU A 66 -10.80 -5.06 6.17
N PHE A 67 -10.85 -6.34 5.81
CA PHE A 67 -10.37 -7.43 6.66
C PHE A 67 -8.91 -7.22 7.07
N PHE A 68 -8.04 -6.92 6.10
CA PHE A 68 -6.63 -6.67 6.37
C PHE A 68 -6.41 -5.45 7.26
N ALA A 69 -7.17 -4.37 7.06
CA ALA A 69 -7.08 -3.17 7.91
C ALA A 69 -7.46 -3.46 9.36
N ILE A 70 -8.55 -4.20 9.60
CA ILE A 70 -9.01 -4.59 10.94
C ILE A 70 -8.02 -5.56 11.59
N LEU A 71 -7.53 -6.55 10.84
CA LEU A 71 -6.52 -7.49 11.32
C LEU A 71 -5.23 -6.75 11.70
N HIS A 72 -4.80 -5.79 10.89
CA HIS A 72 -3.63 -4.97 11.15
C HIS A 72 -3.80 -4.15 12.44
N LEU A 73 -4.98 -3.56 12.66
CA LEU A 73 -5.31 -2.91 13.92
C LEU A 73 -5.27 -3.89 15.10
N GLY A 74 -5.75 -5.11 14.93
CA GLY A 74 -5.67 -6.15 15.97
C GLY A 74 -4.25 -6.52 16.35
N VAL A 75 -3.35 -6.67 15.37
CA VAL A 75 -1.93 -6.91 15.63
C VAL A 75 -1.29 -5.72 16.34
N LEU A 76 -1.65 -4.48 15.98
CA LEU A 76 -1.17 -3.28 16.67
C LEU A 76 -1.60 -3.27 18.15
N VAL A 77 -2.88 -3.53 18.43
CA VAL A 77 -3.43 -3.60 19.80
C VAL A 77 -2.78 -4.72 20.60
N LEU A 78 -2.56 -5.90 20.00
CA LEU A 78 -1.86 -7.02 20.65
C LEU A 78 -0.39 -6.71 20.93
N GLY A 79 0.32 -6.11 19.97
CA GLY A 79 1.76 -5.88 20.06
C GLY A 79 2.16 -4.69 20.92
N THR A 80 1.26 -3.72 21.12
CA THR A 80 1.54 -2.48 21.88
C THR A 80 0.69 -2.33 23.15
N GLY A 81 -0.42 -3.07 23.25
CA GLY A 81 -1.31 -3.01 24.40
C GLY A 81 -0.84 -3.86 25.58
N GLY A 82 -1.12 -3.38 26.80
CA GLY A 82 -0.97 -4.19 28.02
C GLY A 82 -2.14 -5.15 28.24
N PHE A 83 -1.99 -6.10 29.17
CA PHE A 83 -3.07 -7.01 29.56
C PHE A 83 -4.07 -6.31 30.49
N THR A 84 -4.97 -5.54 29.87
CA THR A 84 -6.03 -4.79 30.58
C THR A 84 -7.41 -5.25 30.13
N PRO A 85 -8.47 -5.08 30.96
CA PRO A 85 -9.83 -5.38 30.55
C PRO A 85 -10.27 -4.63 29.27
N VAL A 86 -9.76 -3.41 29.08
CA VAL A 86 -10.03 -2.61 27.88
C VAL A 86 -9.46 -3.27 26.63
N THR A 87 -8.22 -3.76 26.70
CA THR A 87 -7.58 -4.49 25.59
C THR A 87 -8.40 -5.73 25.22
N VAL A 88 -8.88 -6.48 26.21
CA VAL A 88 -9.71 -7.68 25.97
C VAL A 88 -11.01 -7.33 25.25
N ILE A 89 -11.69 -6.25 25.64
CA ILE A 89 -12.92 -5.78 24.98
C ILE A 89 -12.64 -5.39 23.52
N TYR A 90 -11.54 -4.67 23.26
CA TYR A 90 -11.14 -4.32 21.90
C TYR A 90 -10.86 -5.55 21.03
N LEU A 91 -10.12 -6.53 21.58
CA LEU A 91 -9.81 -7.76 20.86
C LEU A 91 -11.06 -8.59 20.57
N ALA A 92 -12.00 -8.67 21.51
CA ALA A 92 -13.28 -9.33 21.27
C ALA A 92 -14.06 -8.66 20.13
N GLY A 93 -14.15 -7.33 20.12
CA GLY A 93 -14.79 -6.58 19.03
C GLY A 93 -14.11 -6.78 17.68
N LEU A 94 -12.77 -6.79 17.65
CA LEU A 94 -12.00 -7.07 16.45
C LEU A 94 -12.23 -8.48 15.93
N LEU A 95 -12.24 -9.49 16.81
CA LEU A 95 -12.53 -10.88 16.43
C LEU A 95 -13.93 -11.00 15.82
N LEU A 96 -14.94 -10.37 16.42
CA LEU A 96 -16.30 -10.34 15.88
C LEU A 96 -16.35 -9.68 14.49
N ALA A 97 -15.66 -8.55 14.30
CA ALA A 97 -15.59 -7.87 13.01
C ALA A 97 -14.90 -8.73 11.94
N LEU A 98 -13.82 -9.42 12.29
CA LEU A 98 -13.12 -10.34 11.39
C LEU A 98 -14.00 -11.55 11.04
N SER A 99 -14.70 -12.13 12.01
CA SER A 99 -15.66 -13.22 11.75
C SER A 99 -16.79 -12.77 10.82
N ALA A 100 -17.34 -11.57 11.02
CA ALA A 100 -18.36 -11.01 10.14
C ALA A 100 -17.87 -10.84 8.70
N LEU A 101 -16.63 -10.42 8.50
CA LEU A 101 -16.02 -10.25 7.17
C LEU A 101 -15.65 -11.58 6.48
N ILE A 102 -15.49 -12.66 7.23
CA ILE A 102 -15.27 -14.01 6.68
C ILE A 102 -16.61 -14.68 6.30
N LEU A 103 -17.65 -14.45 7.11
CA LEU A 103 -18.94 -15.13 7.00
C LEU A 103 -19.96 -14.38 6.10
N GLY A 104 -19.79 -13.08 5.91
CA GLY A 104 -20.64 -12.22 5.06
C GLY A 104 -20.05 -12.00 3.68
#